data_AF-A0A5C8JYH7-F1
#
_entry.id   AF-A0A5C8JYH7-F1
#
_cell.length_a   1.000
_cell.length_b   1.000
_cell.length_c   1.000
_cell.angle_alpha   90.00
_cell.angle_beta   90.00
_cell.angle_gamma   90.00
#
_symmetry.space_group_name_H-M   'P 1'
#
loop_
_entity.id
_entity.type
_entity.pdbx_description
1 polymer ?
#
loop_
_entity_poly.entity_id
_entity_poly.type
_entity_poly.pdbx_seq_one_letter_code
_entity_poly.pdbx_strand_id
1 'polypeptide(L)'
;MSDEIPTTDDREPALVVSSMIDHVLDLAATWTTWDGHPVRAGDRIYTPHKAIRRVADHLIDHLAEVDARLAGNPTIPDRWHASASTTPGDLAPFTDQDLDEAKSRLTRLSQIWTNRLTALTLDQLDRSPGAGWTFRQIAFHLAGSAYYADAVGDLSAVGSDR
;
A
#
# COMPACT_ATOMS: atom_id res chain seq x y z
N MET A 1 0.63 -4.50 12.34
CA MET A 1 -0.70 -4.96 11.90
C MET A 1 -0.88 -6.34 12.49
N SER A 2 -2.04 -6.64 13.08
CA SER A 2 -2.26 -7.85 13.87
C SER A 2 -2.04 -9.11 13.02
N ASP A 3 -1.59 -10.19 13.65
CA ASP A 3 -1.58 -11.57 13.12
C ASP A 3 -3.00 -12.14 12.89
N GLU A 4 -3.99 -11.26 12.79
CA GLU A 4 -5.38 -11.61 12.56
C GLU A 4 -5.56 -11.97 11.08
N ILE A 5 -6.21 -13.10 10.83
CA ILE A 5 -6.46 -13.59 9.48
C ILE A 5 -7.32 -12.55 8.73
N PRO A 6 -6.87 -12.01 7.58
CA PRO A 6 -7.64 -11.06 6.81
C PRO A 6 -9.01 -11.63 6.43
N THR A 7 -10.07 -10.87 6.73
CA THR A 7 -11.42 -11.23 6.27
C THR A 7 -11.50 -11.01 4.76
N THR A 8 -12.02 -11.99 4.03
CA THR A 8 -12.20 -11.95 2.59
C THR A 8 -13.69 -11.99 2.23
N ASP A 9 -14.03 -11.48 1.04
CA ASP A 9 -15.37 -11.57 0.46
C ASP A 9 -15.29 -11.94 -1.04
N ASP A 10 -16.43 -11.86 -1.74
CA ASP A 10 -16.57 -12.26 -3.15
C ASP A 10 -15.98 -11.26 -4.15
N ARG A 11 -15.39 -10.14 -3.70
CA ARG A 11 -14.72 -9.20 -4.60
C ARG A 11 -13.51 -9.86 -5.28
N GLU A 12 -13.29 -9.45 -6.53
CA GLU A 12 -12.13 -9.87 -7.30
C GLU A 12 -10.84 -9.35 -6.64
N PRO A 13 -9.90 -10.23 -6.22
CA PRO A 13 -8.70 -9.82 -5.49
C PRO A 13 -7.85 -8.77 -6.22
N ALA A 14 -7.80 -8.84 -7.55
CA ALA A 14 -7.10 -7.84 -8.36
C ALA A 14 -7.73 -6.44 -8.22
N LEU A 15 -9.06 -6.35 -8.26
CA LEU A 15 -9.79 -5.09 -8.09
C LEU A 15 -9.63 -4.54 -6.68
N VAL A 16 -9.59 -5.40 -5.67
CA VAL A 16 -9.37 -4.98 -4.28
C VAL A 16 -8.03 -4.23 -4.13
N VAL A 17 -6.96 -4.73 -4.75
CA VAL A 17 -5.64 -4.09 -4.71
C VAL A 17 -5.60 -2.84 -5.59
N SER A 18 -6.11 -2.91 -6.83
CA SER A 18 -6.04 -1.78 -7.76
C SER A 18 -6.86 -0.59 -7.28
N SER A 19 -8.07 -0.82 -6.76
CA SER A 19 -8.91 0.25 -6.22
C SER A 19 -8.33 0.90 -4.96
N MET A 20 -7.59 0.15 -4.13
CA MET A 20 -6.84 0.75 -3.01
C MET A 20 -5.75 1.69 -3.53
N ILE A 21 -5.03 1.30 -4.58
CA ILE A 21 -3.97 2.13 -5.17
C ILE A 21 -4.56 3.40 -5.79
N ASP A 22 -5.69 3.28 -6.50
CA ASP A 22 -6.39 4.44 -7.08
C ASP A 22 -6.79 5.44 -5.98
N HIS A 23 -7.39 4.95 -4.88
CA HIS A 23 -7.73 5.77 -3.72
C HIS A 23 -6.52 6.49 -3.10
N VAL A 24 -5.39 5.79 -2.95
CA VAL A 24 -4.15 6.39 -2.46
C VAL A 24 -3.67 7.52 -3.40
N LEU A 25 -3.73 7.32 -4.71
CA LEU A 25 -3.31 8.32 -5.69
C LEU A 25 -4.25 9.52 -5.76
N ASP A 26 -5.55 9.31 -5.56
CA ASP A 26 -6.54 10.38 -5.47
C ASP A 26 -6.27 11.28 -4.27
N LEU A 27 -6.00 10.70 -3.08
CA LEU A 27 -5.57 11.49 -1.91
C LEU A 27 -4.23 12.19 -2.15
N ALA A 28 -3.25 11.48 -2.72
CA ALA A 28 -1.92 12.03 -2.99
C ALA A 28 -1.95 13.25 -3.91
N ALA A 29 -2.92 13.33 -4.83
CA ALA A 29 -3.11 14.47 -5.70
C ALA A 29 -3.40 15.79 -4.94
N THR A 30 -3.84 15.69 -3.69
CA THR A 30 -4.11 16.85 -2.82
C THR A 30 -2.91 17.28 -1.98
N TRP A 31 -1.87 16.43 -1.90
CA TRP A 31 -0.78 16.62 -0.92
C TRP A 31 0.31 17.59 -1.35
N THR A 32 0.27 18.11 -2.57
CA THR A 32 1.29 19.07 -3.06
C THR A 32 1.21 20.43 -2.37
N THR A 33 0.13 20.67 -1.62
CA THR A 33 -0.09 21.83 -0.76
C THR A 33 0.21 21.56 0.71
N TRP A 34 0.75 20.39 1.06
CA TRP A 34 1.04 20.01 2.44
C TRP A 34 1.92 21.06 3.13
N ASP A 35 1.50 21.47 4.33
CA ASP A 35 2.08 22.59 5.08
C ASP A 35 3.36 22.24 5.85
N GLY A 36 3.82 20.98 5.73
CA GLY A 36 5.00 20.46 6.41
C GLY A 36 4.75 19.94 7.82
N HIS A 37 3.51 19.98 8.33
CA HIS A 37 3.20 19.45 9.66
C HIS A 37 2.77 17.97 9.58
N PRO A 38 3.49 17.03 10.24
CA PRO A 38 3.11 15.62 10.26
C PRO A 38 1.78 15.38 10.99
N VAL A 39 0.98 14.46 10.48
CA VAL A 39 -0.28 14.04 11.11
C VAL A 39 0.00 12.91 12.10
N ARG A 40 -0.57 12.99 13.31
CA ARG A 40 -0.50 11.91 14.30
C ARG A 40 -1.69 10.97 14.15
N ALA A 41 -1.43 9.67 14.03
CA ALA A 41 -2.45 8.62 14.04
C ALA A 41 -1.97 7.47 14.93
N GLY A 42 -2.60 7.33 16.10
CA GLY A 42 -2.16 6.40 17.14
C GLY A 42 -0.78 6.77 17.69
N ASP A 43 0.12 5.79 17.71
CA ASP A 43 1.52 5.92 18.14
C ASP A 43 2.48 6.39 17.02
N ARG A 44 1.95 6.61 15.81
CA ARG A 44 2.73 6.95 14.62
C ARG A 44 2.45 8.36 14.12
N ILE A 45 3.45 8.89 13.43
CA ILE A 45 3.31 10.09 12.59
C ILE A 45 3.31 9.70 11.12
N TYR A 46 2.53 10.44 10.34
CA TYR A 46 2.37 10.28 8.89
C TYR A 46 2.61 11.60 8.18
N THR A 47 3.21 11.48 7.01
CA THR A 47 3.48 12.55 6.05
C THR A 47 3.17 12.00 4.65
N PRO A 48 2.97 12.86 3.65
CA PRO A 48 2.75 12.41 2.27
C PRO A 48 3.80 11.39 1.79
N HIS A 49 5.09 11.71 1.96
CA HIS A 49 6.19 10.82 1.57
C HIS A 49 6.17 9.50 2.33
N LYS A 50 5.94 9.52 3.65
CA LYS A 50 5.85 8.28 4.44
C LYS A 50 4.69 7.42 3.98
N ALA A 51 3.53 8.02 3.68
CA ALA A 51 2.36 7.29 3.22
C ALA A 51 2.64 6.56 1.90
N ILE A 52 3.15 7.28 0.88
CA ILE A 52 3.52 6.68 -0.42
C ILE A 52 4.55 5.57 -0.24
N ARG A 53 5.62 5.83 0.53
CA ARG A 53 6.65 4.83 0.80
C ARG A 53 6.09 3.59 1.46
N ARG A 54 5.23 3.74 2.48
CA ARG A 54 4.63 2.60 3.19
C ARG A 54 3.68 1.78 2.32
N VAL A 55 2.91 2.41 1.44
CA VAL A 55 2.09 1.70 0.46
C VAL A 55 2.98 0.92 -0.51
N ALA A 56 4.02 1.56 -1.07
CA ALA A 56 4.94 0.90 -2.00
C ALA A 56 5.70 -0.26 -1.36
N ASP A 57 6.27 -0.06 -0.17
CA ASP A 57 6.96 -1.10 0.60
C ASP A 57 6.03 -2.31 0.82
N HIS A 58 4.81 -2.07 1.32
CA HIS A 58 3.86 -3.15 1.62
C HIS A 58 3.42 -3.93 0.38
N LEU A 59 3.22 -3.24 -0.76
CA LEU A 59 2.95 -3.87 -2.04
C LEU A 59 4.15 -4.71 -2.53
N ILE A 60 5.38 -4.26 -2.31
CA ILE A 60 6.59 -4.99 -2.73
C ILE A 60 6.83 -6.20 -1.84
N ASP A 61 6.68 -6.05 -0.52
CA ASP A 61 6.88 -7.11 0.46
C ASP A 61 6.02 -8.34 0.14
N HIS A 62 4.72 -8.13 -0.06
CA HIS A 62 3.82 -9.22 -0.41
C HIS A 62 3.92 -9.68 -1.86
N LEU A 63 4.37 -8.83 -2.79
CA LEU A 63 4.65 -9.28 -4.15
C LEU A 63 5.82 -10.27 -4.15
N ALA A 64 6.89 -9.95 -3.39
CA ALA A 64 8.03 -10.82 -3.21
C ALA A 64 7.64 -12.14 -2.52
N GLU A 65 6.75 -12.08 -1.51
CA GLU A 65 6.19 -13.27 -0.87
C GLU A 65 5.44 -14.17 -1.86
N VAL A 66 4.51 -13.60 -2.63
CA VAL A 66 3.70 -14.32 -3.63
C VAL A 66 4.59 -14.94 -4.69
N ASP A 67 5.54 -14.19 -5.25
CA ASP A 67 6.44 -14.69 -6.28
C ASP A 67 7.36 -15.80 -5.76
N ALA A 68 7.89 -15.69 -4.54
CA ALA A 68 8.69 -16.74 -3.92
C ALA A 68 7.88 -18.03 -3.75
N ARG A 69 6.65 -17.93 -3.22
CA ARG A 69 5.75 -19.07 -2.99
C ARG A 69 5.33 -19.75 -4.31
N LEU A 70 5.06 -18.98 -5.36
CA LEU A 70 4.76 -19.51 -6.70
C LEU A 70 5.97 -20.22 -7.33
N ALA A 71 7.19 -19.72 -7.09
CA ALA A 71 8.42 -20.34 -7.56
C ALA A 71 8.89 -21.54 -6.71
N GLY A 72 8.21 -21.85 -5.60
CA GLY A 72 8.62 -22.90 -4.65
C GLY A 72 9.85 -22.53 -3.82
N ASN A 73 10.19 -21.25 -3.74
CA ASN A 73 11.32 -20.73 -2.97
C ASN A 73 10.90 -20.34 -1.54
N PRO A 74 11.83 -20.38 -0.56
CA PRO A 74 11.59 -19.79 0.75
C PRO A 74 11.30 -18.30 0.66
N THR A 75 10.36 -17.81 1.47
CA THR A 75 10.08 -16.37 1.60
C THR A 75 11.19 -15.66 2.37
N ILE A 76 11.48 -14.41 2.00
CA ILE A 76 12.45 -13.55 2.71
C ILE A 76 11.66 -12.67 3.70
N PRO A 77 11.96 -12.72 5.02
CA PRO A 77 11.22 -11.92 6.00
C PRO A 77 11.58 -10.43 5.93
N ASP A 78 10.57 -9.56 6.07
CA ASP A 78 10.80 -8.14 6.35
C ASP A 78 11.42 -7.98 7.75
N ARG A 79 12.57 -7.31 7.81
CA ARG A 79 13.28 -6.99 9.06
C ARG A 79 13.36 -5.48 9.32
N TRP A 80 12.86 -4.67 8.39
CA TRP A 80 12.96 -3.22 8.45
C TRP A 80 11.84 -2.61 9.30
N HIS A 81 10.66 -3.24 9.34
CA HIS A 81 9.52 -2.79 10.13
C HIS A 81 9.15 -1.32 9.85
N ALA A 82 9.09 -0.97 8.56
CA ALA A 82 9.19 0.41 8.06
C ALA A 82 8.14 1.40 8.61
N SER A 83 7.02 0.93 9.15
CA SER A 83 5.98 1.79 9.73
C SER A 83 6.43 2.48 11.03
N ALA A 84 7.37 1.88 11.76
CA ALA A 84 7.86 2.41 13.03
C ALA A 84 8.84 3.59 12.85
N SER A 85 9.44 3.74 11.67
CA SER A 85 10.41 4.80 11.38
C SER A 85 9.80 5.93 10.55
N THR A 86 10.22 7.15 10.87
CA THR A 86 10.05 8.33 10.01
C THR A 86 11.45 8.87 9.76
N THR A 87 11.82 8.95 8.49
CA THR A 87 13.14 9.36 8.01
C THR A 87 13.15 10.86 7.66
N PRO A 88 14.32 11.49 7.50
CA PRO A 88 14.38 12.86 6.98
C PRO A 88 13.73 13.03 5.60
N GLY A 89 13.82 12.01 4.73
CA GLY A 89 13.15 12.04 3.43
C GLY A 89 11.63 12.07 3.54
N ASP A 90 11.07 11.39 4.56
CA ASP A 90 9.63 11.43 4.81
C ASP A 90 9.15 12.82 5.26
N LEU A 91 10.04 13.68 5.77
CA LEU A 91 9.72 15.02 6.27
C LEU A 91 9.93 16.11 5.20
N ALA A 92 10.43 15.76 4.02
CA ALA A 92 10.60 16.72 2.93
C ALA A 92 9.23 17.23 2.42
N PRO A 93 9.16 18.43 1.82
CA PRO A 93 7.98 18.87 1.09
C PRO A 93 7.55 17.83 0.06
N PHE A 94 6.25 17.68 -0.16
CA PHE A 94 5.71 16.84 -1.22
C PHE A 94 5.35 17.74 -2.40
N THR A 95 6.08 17.60 -3.51
CA THR A 95 5.97 18.48 -4.68
C THR A 95 5.19 17.81 -5.81
N ASP A 96 4.88 18.56 -6.87
CA ASP A 96 4.28 18.00 -8.09
C ASP A 96 5.18 16.90 -8.72
N GLN A 97 6.50 17.01 -8.59
CA GLN A 97 7.44 15.99 -9.08
C GLN A 97 7.34 14.70 -8.26
N ASP A 98 7.13 14.81 -6.95
CA ASP A 98 6.94 13.66 -6.06
C ASP A 98 5.60 12.97 -6.35
N LEU A 99 4.56 13.75 -6.66
CA LEU A 99 3.27 13.22 -7.11
C LEU A 99 3.40 12.47 -8.44
N ASP A 100 4.12 13.03 -9.42
CA ASP A 100 4.37 12.37 -10.71
C ASP A 100 5.16 11.07 -10.55
N GLU A 101 6.17 11.07 -9.66
CA GLU A 101 6.92 9.87 -9.29
C GLU A 101 5.99 8.81 -8.66
N ALA A 102 5.15 9.21 -7.70
CA ALA A 102 4.20 8.33 -7.03
C ALA A 102 3.21 7.72 -8.02
N LYS A 103 2.59 8.54 -8.88
CA LYS A 103 1.69 8.09 -9.95
C LYS A 103 2.37 7.08 -10.86
N SER A 104 3.59 7.40 -11.33
CA SER A 104 4.35 6.50 -12.20
C SER A 104 4.59 5.15 -11.52
N ARG A 105 5.06 5.15 -10.27
CA ARG A 105 5.41 3.92 -9.54
C ARG A 105 4.21 3.08 -9.17
N LEU A 106 3.21 3.68 -8.52
CA LEU A 106 2.07 2.95 -8.00
C LEU A 106 1.16 2.43 -9.13
N THR A 107 1.01 3.17 -10.23
CA THR A 107 0.27 2.68 -11.42
C THR A 107 0.89 1.41 -11.99
N ARG A 108 2.23 1.35 -12.09
CA ARG A 108 2.94 0.15 -12.56
C ARG A 108 2.83 -1.01 -11.57
N LEU A 109 2.88 -0.74 -10.26
CA LEU A 109 2.65 -1.78 -9.25
C LEU A 109 1.20 -2.30 -9.32
N SER A 110 0.22 -1.43 -9.53
CA SER A 110 -1.18 -1.82 -9.76
C SER A 110 -1.31 -2.77 -10.95
N GLN A 111 -0.63 -2.47 -12.07
CA GLN A 111 -0.61 -3.34 -13.24
C GLN A 111 0.05 -4.71 -12.93
N ILE A 112 1.18 -4.74 -12.22
CA ILE A 112 1.87 -5.98 -11.85
C ILE A 112 0.96 -6.85 -10.97
N TRP A 113 0.35 -6.27 -9.94
CA TRP A 113 -0.58 -6.97 -9.05
C TRP A 113 -1.81 -7.47 -9.78
N THR A 114 -2.40 -6.65 -10.66
CA THR A 114 -3.54 -7.05 -11.48
C THR A 114 -3.18 -8.25 -12.35
N ASN A 115 -2.06 -8.17 -13.09
CA ASN A 115 -1.60 -9.27 -13.95
C ASN A 115 -1.33 -10.54 -13.14
N ARG A 116 -0.70 -10.41 -11.96
CA ARG A 116 -0.37 -11.55 -11.10
C ARG A 116 -1.63 -12.23 -10.57
N LEU A 117 -2.57 -11.47 -10.02
CA LEU A 117 -3.77 -12.03 -9.37
C LEU A 117 -4.77 -12.58 -10.37
N THR A 118 -4.94 -11.94 -11.54
CA THR A 118 -5.85 -12.41 -12.59
C THR A 118 -5.35 -13.67 -13.31
N ALA A 119 -4.04 -13.94 -13.28
CA ALA A 119 -3.46 -15.14 -13.87
C ALA A 119 -3.63 -16.40 -12.98
N LEU A 120 -4.01 -16.24 -11.71
CA LEU A 120 -4.19 -17.36 -10.78
C LEU A 120 -5.58 -17.95 -10.90
N THR A 121 -5.69 -19.27 -10.77
CA THR A 121 -7.00 -19.93 -10.62
C THR A 121 -7.60 -19.63 -9.24
N LEU A 122 -8.93 -19.78 -9.11
CA LEU A 122 -9.60 -19.72 -7.81
C LEU A 122 -8.95 -20.65 -6.78
N ASP A 123 -8.53 -21.82 -7.23
CA ASP A 123 -7.86 -22.79 -6.39
C ASP A 123 -6.50 -22.30 -5.87
N GLN A 124 -5.71 -21.64 -6.72
CA GLN A 124 -4.43 -21.06 -6.31
C GLN A 124 -4.62 -19.84 -5.39
N LEU A 125 -5.71 -19.10 -5.56
CA LEU A 125 -6.06 -17.96 -4.71
C LEU A 125 -6.44 -18.40 -3.29
N ASP A 126 -7.13 -19.53 -3.16
CA ASP A 126 -7.73 -19.99 -1.90
C ASP A 126 -6.99 -21.17 -1.24
N ARG A 127 -6.19 -21.92 -2.00
CA ARG A 127 -5.30 -23.01 -1.53
C ARG A 127 -3.86 -22.75 -1.98
N SER A 128 -3.36 -21.57 -1.63
CA SER A 128 -2.06 -21.08 -2.09
C SER A 128 -0.89 -21.93 -1.56
N PRO A 129 0.17 -22.14 -2.37
CA PRO A 129 1.35 -22.89 -1.94
C PRO A 129 2.09 -22.19 -0.80
N GLY A 130 2.76 -22.95 0.06
CA GLY A 130 3.51 -22.42 1.20
C GLY A 130 2.65 -22.16 2.45
N ALA A 131 3.30 -21.77 3.55
CA ALA A 131 2.63 -21.43 4.81
C ALA A 131 2.14 -19.97 4.83
N GLY A 132 1.23 -19.66 5.74
CA GLY A 132 0.71 -18.30 5.94
C GLY A 132 -0.66 -18.08 5.28
N TRP A 133 -0.99 -16.81 5.04
CA TRP A 133 -2.26 -16.43 4.41
C TRP A 133 -2.37 -16.92 2.97
N THR A 134 -3.59 -17.13 2.49
CA THR A 134 -3.85 -17.38 1.08
C THR A 134 -3.56 -16.13 0.25
N PHE A 135 -3.36 -16.28 -1.06
CA PHE A 135 -3.14 -15.14 -1.95
C PHE A 135 -4.36 -14.22 -2.00
N ARG A 136 -5.59 -14.75 -1.85
CA ARG A 136 -6.78 -13.91 -1.63
C ARG A 136 -6.66 -13.10 -0.36
N GLN A 137 -6.32 -13.73 0.76
CA GLN A 137 -6.17 -13.03 2.04
C GLN A 137 -5.08 -11.96 1.98
N ILE A 138 -3.97 -12.21 1.29
CA ILE A 138 -2.93 -11.21 1.05
C ILE A 138 -3.47 -10.00 0.26
N ALA A 139 -4.23 -10.23 -0.82
CA ALA A 139 -4.83 -9.13 -1.58
C ALA A 139 -5.77 -8.26 -0.72
N PHE A 140 -6.58 -8.89 0.13
CA PHE A 140 -7.47 -8.18 1.06
C PHE A 140 -6.70 -7.48 2.19
N HIS A 141 -5.59 -8.07 2.64
CA HIS A 141 -4.69 -7.44 3.59
C HIS A 141 -4.07 -6.16 3.01
N LEU A 142 -3.66 -6.21 1.74
CA LEU A 142 -3.11 -5.06 1.03
C LEU A 142 -4.10 -3.91 0.91
N ALA A 143 -5.42 -4.18 0.86
CA ALA A 143 -6.43 -3.12 0.90
C ALA A 143 -6.32 -2.24 2.15
N GLY A 144 -5.87 -2.82 3.27
CA GLY A 144 -5.58 -2.09 4.50
C GLY A 144 -4.46 -1.05 4.39
N SER A 145 -3.69 -1.05 3.30
CA SER A 145 -2.67 -0.01 3.02
C SER A 145 -3.28 1.37 2.80
N ALA A 146 -4.57 1.45 2.45
CA ALA A 146 -5.31 2.72 2.37
C ALA A 146 -5.17 3.53 3.66
N TYR A 147 -5.10 2.86 4.82
CA TYR A 147 -4.88 3.47 6.12
C TYR A 147 -3.71 4.47 6.13
N TYR A 148 -2.61 4.20 5.41
CA TYR A 148 -1.46 5.10 5.39
C TYR A 148 -1.77 6.43 4.69
N ALA A 149 -2.57 6.40 3.63
CA ALA A 149 -3.02 7.60 2.92
C ALA A 149 -4.15 8.29 3.69
N ASP A 150 -5.10 7.53 4.22
CA ASP A 150 -6.21 8.04 5.04
C ASP A 150 -5.70 8.77 6.29
N ALA A 151 -4.58 8.34 6.87
CA ALA A 151 -3.94 9.02 7.99
C ALA A 151 -3.40 10.41 7.63
N VAL A 152 -3.07 10.68 6.37
CA VAL A 152 -2.73 12.03 5.89
C VAL A 152 -3.99 12.79 5.50
N GLY A 153 -4.93 12.11 4.85
CA GLY A 153 -6.24 12.65 4.47
C GLY A 153 -6.22 13.55 3.24
N ASP A 154 -7.37 14.14 2.91
CA ASP A 154 -7.54 15.08 1.81
C ASP A 154 -7.15 16.51 2.28
N LEU A 155 -6.17 17.13 1.61
CA LEU A 155 -5.69 18.47 1.94
C LEU A 155 -6.29 19.60 1.09
N SER A 156 -7.21 19.29 0.17
CA SER A 156 -7.90 20.29 -0.65
C SER A 156 -8.81 21.23 0.16
N ALA A 157 -9.32 20.76 1.31
CA ALA A 157 -10.24 21.51 2.16
C ALA A 157 -9.57 22.61 3.01
N VAL A 158 -8.24 22.60 3.14
CA VAL A 158 -7.51 23.54 4.03
C VAL A 158 -7.41 24.95 3.43
N GLY A 159 -7.91 25.17 2.20
CA GLY A 159 -7.91 26.46 1.52
C GLY A 159 -9.13 27.36 1.75
N SER A 160 -10.16 26.93 2.50
CA SER A 160 -11.44 27.68 2.60
C SER A 160 -11.63 28.52 3.87
N ASP A 161 -10.73 28.46 4.85
CA ASP A 161 -10.77 29.31 6.05
C ASP A 161 -9.48 30.16 6.15
N ARG A 162 -9.39 31.18 5.29
CA ARG A 162 -8.51 32.35 5.50
C ARG A 162 -9.18 33.64 5.03
#